data_AF-A0A4S2HKB6-F1
#
_entry.id   AF-A0A4S2HKB6-F1
#
_cell.length_a   1.000
_cell.length_b   1.000
_cell.length_c   1.000
_cell.angle_alpha   90.00
_cell.angle_beta   90.00
_cell.angle_gamma   90.00
#
_symmetry.space_group_name_H-M   'P 1'
#
loop_
_entity.id
_entity.type
_entity.pdbx_description
1 polymer ?
#
loop_
_entity_poly.entity_id
_entity_poly.type
_entity_poly.pdbx_seq_one_letter_code
_entity_poly.pdbx_strand_id
1 'polypeptide(L)'
;MIFTGKRVSKPEYISLSEEFWGGEKCAIDVKMKMIYAGKDNDIISQYVAFTKVYDEQVKLYGRTREAVTNTINICKDRDVLKEYLSSREKEVADMMMTLFDEEQVMRAYVESERKEAASGILGKENKQ
;
A
#
# COMPACT_ATOMS: atom_id res chain seq x y z
N MET A 1 -0.40 7.53 7.12
CA MET A 1 -1.25 6.79 8.09
C MET A 1 -2.65 6.69 7.50
N ILE A 2 -3.15 5.50 7.20
CA ILE A 2 -4.52 5.29 6.68
C ILE A 2 -5.38 4.80 7.84
N PHE A 3 -6.44 5.53 8.16
CA PHE A 3 -7.35 5.19 9.25
C PHE A 3 -8.62 4.55 8.70
N THR A 4 -8.90 3.30 9.09
CA THR A 4 -10.06 2.51 8.62
C THR A 4 -11.13 2.32 9.70
N GLY A 5 -11.09 3.09 10.79
CA GLY A 5 -12.04 2.99 11.89
C GLY A 5 -13.47 3.47 11.55
N LYS A 6 -14.46 3.00 12.31
CA LYS A 6 -15.88 3.36 12.19
C LYS A 6 -16.19 4.77 12.74
N ARG A 7 -15.53 5.82 12.23
CA ARG A 7 -15.81 7.20 12.66
C ARG A 7 -17.06 7.74 11.97
N VAL A 8 -17.96 8.32 12.77
CA VAL A 8 -19.18 8.99 12.29
C VAL A 8 -18.89 10.44 11.88
N SER A 9 -17.93 11.10 12.54
CA SER A 9 -17.52 12.48 12.26
C SER A 9 -16.33 12.55 11.29
N LYS A 10 -16.36 13.50 10.35
CA LYS A 10 -15.27 13.81 9.40
C LYS A 10 -14.60 15.18 9.72
N PRO A 11 -13.87 15.33 10.84
CA PRO A 11 -13.23 16.60 11.19
C PRO A 11 -12.10 16.97 10.22
N GLU A 12 -11.92 18.26 9.91
CA GLU A 12 -10.85 18.72 9.00
C GLU A 12 -9.45 18.46 9.57
N TYR A 13 -9.29 18.55 10.90
CA TYR A 13 -8.04 18.25 11.59
C TYR A 13 -8.27 17.30 12.77
N ILE A 14 -7.26 16.49 13.08
CA ILE A 14 -7.20 15.65 14.27
C ILE A 14 -5.95 15.99 15.07
N SER A 15 -6.12 16.20 16.38
CA SER A 15 -5.01 16.35 17.33
C SER A 15 -4.65 15.00 17.93
N LEU A 16 -3.37 14.62 17.91
CA LEU A 16 -2.94 13.39 18.59
C LEU A 16 -3.14 13.48 20.11
N SER A 17 -2.94 14.66 20.72
CA SER A 17 -3.22 14.89 22.15
C SER A 17 -4.67 14.55 22.52
N GLU A 18 -5.62 14.95 21.69
CA GLU A 18 -7.04 14.65 21.88
C GLU A 18 -7.35 13.16 21.69
N GLU A 19 -6.77 12.52 20.67
CA GLU A 19 -7.06 11.11 20.36
C GLU A 19 -6.49 10.12 21.38
N PHE A 20 -5.27 10.37 21.88
CA PHE A 20 -4.54 9.39 22.69
C PHE A 20 -4.44 9.77 24.18
N TRP A 21 -4.53 11.06 24.51
CA TRP A 21 -4.34 11.56 25.88
C TRP A 21 -5.52 12.40 26.39
N GLY A 22 -6.69 12.29 25.75
CA GLY A 22 -7.90 12.98 26.22
C GLY A 22 -7.80 14.51 26.24
N GLY A 23 -6.88 15.08 25.45
CA GLY A 23 -6.67 16.53 25.38
C GLY A 23 -5.83 17.11 26.52
N GLU A 24 -5.08 16.27 27.25
CA GLU A 24 -4.11 16.75 28.23
C GLU A 24 -3.06 17.67 27.59
N LYS A 25 -2.54 18.60 28.40
CA LYS A 25 -1.58 19.61 27.93
C LYS A 25 -0.23 18.93 27.64
N CYS A 26 0.04 18.64 26.37
CA CYS A 26 1.31 18.08 25.92
C CYS A 26 2.32 19.19 25.59
N ALA A 27 3.62 18.91 25.76
CA ALA A 27 4.69 19.80 25.32
C ALA A 27 4.71 19.97 23.78
N ILE A 28 4.26 18.94 23.06
CA ILE A 28 4.11 18.91 21.60
C ILE A 28 2.76 18.26 21.29
N ASP A 29 1.94 18.92 20.48
CA ASP A 29 0.75 18.34 19.88
C ASP A 29 0.87 18.35 18.35
N VAL A 30 0.64 17.20 17.73
CA VAL A 30 0.68 17.05 16.27
C VAL A 30 -0.75 17.07 15.76
N LYS A 31 -1.04 18.05 14.90
CA LYS A 31 -2.33 18.16 14.21
C LYS A 31 -2.20 17.68 12.78
N MET A 32 -3.04 16.73 12.41
CA MET A 32 -3.09 16.15 11.08
C MET A 32 -4.29 16.72 10.33
N LYS A 33 -4.06 17.23 9.11
CA LYS A 33 -5.15 17.56 8.20
C LYS A 33 -5.69 16.29 7.57
N MET A 34 -6.98 16.07 7.69
CA MET A 34 -7.64 14.86 7.22
C MET A 34 -8.11 15.01 5.78
N ILE A 35 -7.86 13.97 4.99
CA ILE A 35 -8.44 13.80 3.65
C ILE A 35 -9.39 12.61 3.75
N TYR A 36 -10.64 12.79 3.34
CA TYR A 36 -11.67 11.76 3.40
C TYR A 36 -12.07 11.33 2.00
N ALA A 37 -12.47 10.05 1.87
CA ALA A 37 -13.25 9.63 0.73
C ALA A 37 -14.55 10.47 0.69
N GLY A 38 -14.66 11.27 -0.35
CA GLY A 38 -15.71 12.22 -0.68
C GLY A 38 -16.44 11.79 -1.95
N LYS A 39 -16.62 12.72 -2.89
CA LYS A 39 -17.34 12.50 -4.16
C LYS A 39 -16.48 11.72 -5.16
N ASP A 40 -17.14 11.14 -6.16
CA ASP A 40 -16.48 10.52 -7.31
C ASP A 40 -15.39 11.45 -7.88
N ASN A 41 -14.22 10.85 -8.14
CA ASN A 41 -13.01 11.48 -8.67
C ASN A 41 -12.16 12.33 -7.69
N ASP A 42 -12.39 12.26 -6.38
CA ASP A 42 -11.40 12.78 -5.42
C ASP A 42 -10.11 11.94 -5.39
N ILE A 43 -9.06 12.49 -4.77
CA ILE A 43 -7.74 11.85 -4.71
C ILE A 43 -7.77 10.43 -4.12
N ILE A 44 -8.59 10.19 -3.07
CA ILE A 44 -8.67 8.85 -2.45
C ILE A 44 -9.36 7.88 -3.41
N SER A 45 -10.44 8.30 -4.07
CA SER A 45 -11.13 7.48 -5.06
C SER A 45 -10.23 7.15 -6.26
N GLN A 46 -9.41 8.09 -6.73
CA GLN A 46 -8.44 7.89 -7.79
C GLN A 46 -7.33 6.89 -7.38
N TYR A 47 -6.83 6.98 -6.15
CA TYR A 47 -5.88 5.99 -5.62
C TYR A 47 -6.51 4.59 -5.55
N VAL A 48 -7.75 4.47 -5.08
CA VAL A 48 -8.47 3.19 -5.03
C VAL A 48 -8.67 2.63 -6.45
N ALA A 49 -9.01 3.48 -7.42
CA ALA A 49 -9.16 3.08 -8.82
C ALA A 49 -7.81 2.59 -9.39
N PHE A 50 -6.73 3.32 -9.13
CA PHE A 50 -5.38 2.92 -9.53
C PHE A 50 -5.00 1.55 -8.96
N THR A 51 -5.22 1.31 -7.66
CA THR A 51 -4.88 0.02 -7.03
C THR A 51 -5.70 -1.14 -7.62
N LYS A 52 -6.96 -0.90 -7.98
CA LYS A 52 -7.80 -1.92 -8.62
C LYS A 52 -7.30 -2.28 -10.02
N VAL A 53 -6.95 -1.28 -10.83
CA VAL A 53 -6.36 -1.50 -12.15
C VAL A 53 -5.05 -2.27 -12.01
N TYR A 54 -4.20 -1.87 -11.06
CA TYR A 54 -2.93 -2.56 -10.80
C TYR A 54 -3.13 -4.03 -10.43
N ASP A 55 -4.06 -4.34 -9.51
CA ASP A 55 -4.39 -5.72 -9.13
C ASP A 55 -4.86 -6.56 -10.33
N GLU A 56 -5.63 -5.96 -11.24
CA GLU A 56 -6.04 -6.61 -12.50
C GLU A 56 -4.83 -6.87 -13.41
N GLN A 57 -3.92 -5.90 -13.57
CA GLN A 57 -2.71 -6.08 -14.36
C GLN A 57 -1.77 -7.12 -13.77
N VAL A 58 -1.63 -7.18 -12.44
CA VAL A 58 -0.81 -8.21 -11.76
C VAL A 58 -1.37 -9.61 -11.97
N LYS A 59 -2.70 -9.78 -11.99
CA LYS A 59 -3.31 -11.08 -12.28
C LYS A 59 -3.01 -11.56 -13.71
N LEU A 60 -2.87 -10.64 -14.67
CA LEU A 60 -2.62 -10.96 -16.07
C LEU A 60 -1.13 -11.15 -16.38
N TYR A 61 -0.28 -10.27 -15.86
CA TYR A 61 1.13 -10.15 -16.26
C TYR A 61 2.11 -10.44 -15.11
N GLY A 62 1.61 -10.81 -13.93
CA GLY A 62 2.42 -10.93 -12.72
C GLY A 62 2.91 -9.58 -12.20
N ARG A 63 3.80 -9.61 -11.22
CA ARG A 63 4.50 -8.42 -10.71
C ARG A 63 5.65 -8.04 -11.64
N THR A 64 5.32 -7.48 -12.80
CA THR A 64 6.28 -7.15 -13.86
C THR A 64 6.25 -5.67 -14.21
N ARG A 65 7.32 -5.19 -14.87
CA ARG A 65 7.37 -3.83 -15.40
C ARG A 65 6.26 -3.57 -16.42
N GLU A 66 5.86 -4.60 -17.16
CA GLU A 66 4.72 -4.56 -18.08
C GLU A 66 3.40 -4.28 -17.33
N ALA A 67 3.12 -4.99 -16.23
CA ALA A 67 1.93 -4.76 -15.42
C ALA A 67 1.85 -3.30 -14.92
N VAL A 68 2.97 -2.74 -14.46
CA VAL A 68 3.04 -1.35 -13.99
C VAL A 68 2.83 -0.36 -15.13
N THR A 69 3.51 -0.56 -16.27
CA THR A 69 3.40 0.32 -17.43
C THR A 69 1.96 0.35 -17.97
N ASN A 70 1.33 -0.83 -18.10
CA ASN A 70 -0.06 -0.93 -18.54
C ASN A 70 -1.01 -0.28 -17.55
N THR A 71 -0.78 -0.44 -16.24
CA THR A 71 -1.57 0.24 -15.20
C THR A 71 -1.52 1.75 -15.39
N ILE A 72 -0.33 2.33 -15.56
CA ILE A 72 -0.15 3.77 -15.71
C ILE A 72 -0.87 4.28 -16.96
N ASN A 73 -0.74 3.58 -18.09
CA ASN A 73 -1.42 3.93 -19.34
C ASN A 73 -2.94 3.89 -19.18
N ILE A 74 -3.49 2.78 -18.64
CA ILE A 74 -4.93 2.64 -18.40
C ILE A 74 -5.45 3.75 -17.47
N CYS A 75 -4.71 4.07 -16.41
CA CYS A 75 -5.10 5.13 -15.49
C CYS A 75 -5.09 6.51 -16.16
N LYS A 76 -4.07 6.84 -16.95
CA LYS A 76 -4.03 8.10 -17.71
C LYS A 76 -5.19 8.22 -18.70
N ASP A 77 -5.53 7.13 -19.38
CA ASP A 77 -6.64 7.08 -20.34
C ASP A 77 -8.00 7.25 -19.66
N ARG A 78 -8.16 6.72 -18.44
CA ARG A 78 -9.38 6.81 -17.62
C ARG A 78 -9.44 8.07 -16.74
N ASP A 79 -8.52 9.01 -16.93
CA ASP A 79 -8.41 10.23 -16.12
C ASP A 79 -8.15 9.98 -14.62
N VAL A 80 -7.55 8.83 -14.28
CA VAL A 80 -7.17 8.44 -12.91
C VAL A 80 -5.72 8.87 -12.66
N LEU A 81 -5.50 9.76 -11.69
CA LEU A 81 -4.18 10.33 -11.35
C LEU A 81 -3.45 10.93 -12.55
N LYS A 82 -4.19 11.36 -13.59
CA LYS A 82 -3.65 11.66 -14.91
C LYS A 82 -2.55 12.72 -14.88
N GLU A 83 -2.77 13.84 -14.21
CA GLU A 83 -1.78 14.92 -14.13
C GLU A 83 -0.49 14.46 -13.44
N TYR A 84 -0.64 13.72 -12.34
CA TYR A 84 0.48 13.18 -11.58
C TYR A 84 1.28 12.17 -12.41
N LEU A 85 0.60 11.17 -12.97
CA LEU A 85 1.24 10.13 -13.77
C LEU A 85 1.87 10.68 -15.04
N SER A 86 1.28 11.70 -15.67
CA SER A 86 1.84 12.32 -16.88
C SER A 86 3.19 12.99 -16.64
N SER A 87 3.48 13.45 -15.41
CA SER A 87 4.76 14.07 -15.05
C SER A 87 5.71 13.16 -14.28
N ARG A 88 5.20 12.07 -13.69
CA ARG A 88 5.92 11.22 -12.72
C ARG A 88 5.97 9.74 -13.10
N GLU A 89 5.55 9.35 -14.30
CA GLU A 89 5.47 7.96 -14.75
C GLU A 89 6.74 7.14 -14.46
N LYS A 90 7.92 7.66 -14.82
CA LYS A 90 9.20 6.98 -14.56
C LYS A 90 9.46 6.76 -13.07
N GLU A 91 9.24 7.78 -12.26
CA GLU A 91 9.44 7.72 -10.80
C GLU A 91 8.50 6.69 -10.16
N VAL A 92 7.23 6.69 -10.55
CA VAL A 92 6.23 5.72 -10.07
C VAL A 92 6.61 4.31 -10.47
N ALA A 93 7.03 4.11 -11.73
CA ALA A 93 7.45 2.81 -12.21
C ALA A 93 8.67 2.28 -11.45
N ASP A 94 9.69 3.11 -11.24
CA ASP A 94 10.92 2.72 -10.56
C ASP A 94 10.68 2.42 -9.07
N MET A 95 9.84 3.21 -8.38
CA MET A 95 9.43 2.92 -7.00
C MET A 95 8.68 1.59 -6.88
N MET A 96 7.73 1.32 -7.78
CA MET A 96 6.96 0.08 -7.75
C MET A 96 7.85 -1.14 -7.99
N MET A 97 8.79 -1.06 -8.93
CA MET A 97 9.74 -2.14 -9.18
C MET A 97 10.62 -2.42 -7.95
N THR A 98 11.11 -1.37 -7.29
CA THR A 98 11.93 -1.50 -6.07
C THR A 98 11.18 -2.26 -4.98
N LEU A 99 9.90 -1.92 -4.74
CA LEU A 99 9.08 -2.60 -3.74
C LEU A 99 8.84 -4.08 -4.07
N PHE A 100 8.76 -4.46 -5.35
CA PHE A 100 8.61 -5.88 -5.72
C PHE A 100 9.88 -6.67 -5.47
N ASP A 101 11.06 -6.10 -5.77
CA ASP A 101 12.33 -6.76 -5.53
C ASP A 101 12.51 -7.07 -4.03
N GLU A 102 12.19 -6.11 -3.17
CA GLU A 102 12.19 -6.29 -1.71
C GLU A 102 11.18 -7.35 -1.24
N GLU A 103 9.95 -7.34 -1.77
CA GLU A 103 8.91 -8.31 -1.43
C GLU A 103 9.29 -9.75 -1.83
N GLN A 104 9.95 -9.91 -2.99
CA GLN A 104 10.45 -11.19 -3.50
C GLN A 104 11.56 -11.76 -2.61
N VAL A 105 12.51 -10.92 -2.20
CA VAL A 105 13.59 -11.30 -1.27
C VAL A 105 13.01 -11.76 0.07
N MET A 106 12.07 -11.00 0.63
CA MET A 106 11.41 -11.38 1.89
C MET A 106 10.64 -12.71 1.77
N ARG A 107 9.90 -12.92 0.66
CA ARG A 107 9.20 -14.18 0.42
C ARG A 107 10.14 -15.37 0.37
N ALA A 108 11.24 -15.25 -0.37
CA ALA A 108 12.23 -16.31 -0.48
C ALA A 108 12.84 -16.68 0.89
N TYR A 109 13.14 -15.67 1.72
CA TYR A 109 13.61 -15.88 3.09
C TYR A 109 12.59 -16.67 3.93
N VAL A 110 11.32 -16.23 3.96
CA VAL A 110 10.26 -16.91 4.71
C VAL A 110 10.04 -18.35 4.23
N GLU A 111 10.09 -18.59 2.91
CA GLU A 111 9.99 -19.94 2.36
C GLU A 111 11.17 -20.84 2.77
N SER A 112 12.39 -20.30 2.83
CA SER A 112 13.56 -21.05 3.29
C SER A 112 13.44 -21.45 4.76
N GLU A 113 13.06 -20.52 5.64
CA GLU A 113 12.81 -20.79 7.07
C GLU A 113 11.74 -21.88 7.27
N ARG A 114 10.66 -21.84 6.49
CA ARG A 114 9.59 -22.85 6.54
C ARG A 114 10.09 -24.23 6.09
N LYS A 115 10.91 -24.29 5.04
CA LYS A 115 11.51 -25.55 4.55
C LYS A 115 12.50 -26.13 5.56
N GLU A 116 13.32 -25.29 6.18
CA GLU A 116 14.27 -25.70 7.22
C GLU A 116 13.54 -26.22 8.46
N ALA A 117 12.50 -25.52 8.93
CA ALA A 117 11.67 -25.98 10.04
C ALA A 117 10.99 -27.33 9.73
N ALA A 118 10.42 -27.50 8.54
CA ALA A 118 9.80 -28.77 8.13
C ALA A 118 10.83 -29.91 8.04
N SER A 119 12.01 -29.66 7.47
CA SER A 119 13.07 -30.65 7.33
C SER A 119 13.70 -31.03 8.68
N GLY A 120 13.80 -30.06 9.60
CA GLY A 120 14.27 -30.27 10.97
C GLY A 120 13.29 -31.06 11.84
N ILE A 121 11.99 -31.03 11.55
CA ILE A 121 10.97 -31.85 12.20
C ILE A 121 11.04 -33.31 11.70
N LEU A 122 11.13 -33.51 10.38
CA LEU A 122 11.29 -34.84 9.77
C LEU A 122 12.58 -35.57 10.20
N GLY A 123 13.65 -34.83 10.50
CA GLY A 123 14.90 -35.38 11.03
C GLY A 123 14.84 -35.87 12.49
N LYS A 124 13.81 -35.48 13.25
CA LYS A 124 13.62 -35.91 14.65
C LYS A 124 12.69 -37.12 14.81
N GLU A 125 11.81 -37.39 13.85
CA GLU A 125 10.89 -38.54 13.89
C GLU A 125 11.54 -39.87 13.44
N ASN A 126 12.60 -39.83 12.63
CA ASN A 126 13.31 -41.03 12.16
C ASN A 126 14.43 -41.54 13.12
N LYS A 127 14.40 -41.13 14.39
CA LYS A 127 15.44 -41.46 15.38
C LYS A 127 14.93 -42.15 16.65
N GLN A 128 13.72 -42.72 16.62
CA GLN A 128 13.12 -43.42 17.75
C GLN A 128 12.98 -44.92 17.50
#